data_AF-A0A847HMN7-F1
#
_entry.id   AF-A0A847HMN7-F1
#
_cell.length_a   1.000
_cell.length_b   1.000
_cell.length_c   1.000
_cell.angle_alpha   90.00
_cell.angle_beta   90.00
_cell.angle_gamma   90.00
#
_symmetry.space_group_name_H-M   'P 1'
#
loop_
_entity.id
_entity.type
_entity.pdbx_description
1 polymer ?
#
loop_
_entity_poly.entity_id
_entity_poly.type
_entity_poly.pdbx_seq_one_letter_code
_entity_poly.pdbx_strand_id
1 'polypeptide(L)'
;MTDQPEEVGSKHRSSDTLHFGQIIKILLGQQYKRLGFADKPAEKIEIISISENPTVLSGLLRELQKTLTNKFLQWSKSGHKELALCITGGIPTLNSAVMLLASRVFKSGLKLYRVNDNGLAFPDPVADEFEKQDLRSIIQELAGSWSFKSIAMRIEERALDEEPFNQIRVLCQAMSCRLVFDFAGALEILSENFARAGRFMPVFECLLNELALLNRLDSVENARVLLIRELLFNLMFKFRQHEYVDVAGRLFRLLEECTILLLEKLTGKILPFSEDERGYPAFTAFVESNQPLLDHLSSKKIDYRRLNQYTAEHTLQFMIENEDVQEMLRSKILEFLYCYKKLERIKQLRNKSIIAHGFKSIRYEDFPDDFIDLMKKLAALIGIDNFENPAEMLLSKINESI
;
A
#
# COMPACT_ATOMS: atom_id res chain seq x y z
N MET A 1 3.43 -39.30 30.68
CA MET A 1 4.37 -40.39 30.98
C MET A 1 3.64 -41.36 31.89
N THR A 2 3.77 -42.66 31.66
CA THR A 2 3.17 -43.69 32.53
C THR A 2 4.10 -43.96 33.72
N ASP A 3 3.56 -44.04 34.93
CA ASP A 3 4.28 -44.34 36.18
C ASP A 3 4.70 -45.81 36.26
N GLN A 4 5.48 -46.29 35.28
CA GLN A 4 5.99 -47.66 35.27
C GLN A 4 7.46 -47.72 35.72
N PRO A 5 7.84 -48.70 36.55
CA PRO A 5 9.20 -48.86 37.07
C PRO A 5 10.23 -49.05 35.95
N GLU A 6 11.47 -48.63 36.18
CA GLU A 6 12.56 -48.57 35.19
C GLU A 6 12.87 -49.91 34.51
N GLU A 7 12.51 -51.03 35.14
CA GLU A 7 12.75 -52.41 34.69
C GLU A 7 11.91 -52.84 33.47
N VAL A 8 10.87 -52.09 33.08
CA VAL A 8 10.14 -52.36 31.84
C VAL A 8 11.03 -52.00 30.64
N GLY A 9 11.62 -53.04 30.04
CA GLY A 9 12.61 -52.94 28.97
C GLY A 9 12.19 -52.00 27.84
N SER A 10 13.17 -51.29 27.27
CA SER A 10 12.98 -50.27 26.23
C SER A 10 12.08 -50.70 25.06
N LYS A 11 12.03 -52.00 24.76
CA LYS A 11 11.14 -52.62 23.75
C LYS A 11 9.64 -52.47 24.03
N HIS A 12 9.22 -52.52 25.28
CA HIS A 12 7.80 -52.40 25.65
C HIS A 12 7.32 -50.95 25.64
N ARG A 13 8.21 -50.00 25.99
CA ARG A 13 7.91 -48.56 25.94
C ARG A 13 7.54 -48.07 24.53
N SER A 14 8.16 -48.64 23.49
CA SER A 14 7.86 -48.29 22.08
C SER A 14 6.56 -48.89 21.55
N SER A 15 6.11 -50.05 22.05
CA SER A 15 4.87 -50.72 21.59
C SER A 15 3.62 -50.18 22.27
N ASP A 16 3.72 -49.77 23.54
CA ASP A 16 2.54 -49.44 24.35
C ASP A 16 1.81 -48.19 23.84
N THR A 17 2.57 -47.18 23.39
CA THR A 17 1.99 -45.95 22.80
C THR A 17 1.19 -46.23 21.52
N LEU A 18 1.63 -47.21 20.70
CA LEU A 18 0.90 -47.62 19.49
C LEU A 18 -0.40 -48.36 19.85
N HIS A 19 -0.37 -49.22 20.87
CA HIS A 19 -1.56 -49.91 21.37
C HIS A 19 -2.57 -48.94 21.99
N PHE A 20 -2.12 -47.93 22.75
CA PHE A 20 -2.99 -46.85 23.22
C PHE A 20 -3.63 -46.07 22.06
N GLY A 21 -2.88 -45.76 21.00
CA GLY A 21 -3.42 -45.14 19.80
C GLY A 21 -4.54 -45.98 19.14
N GLN A 22 -4.37 -47.30 19.08
CA GLN A 22 -5.39 -48.23 18.58
C GLN A 22 -6.64 -48.26 19.47
N ILE A 23 -6.48 -48.25 20.79
CA ILE A 23 -7.59 -48.20 21.75
C ILE A 23 -8.36 -46.88 21.61
N ILE A 24 -7.64 -45.75 21.55
CA ILE A 24 -8.24 -44.42 21.34
C ILE A 24 -9.06 -44.40 20.05
N LYS A 25 -8.52 -44.97 18.96
CA LYS A 25 -9.24 -45.07 17.68
C LYS A 25 -10.56 -45.83 17.81
N ILE A 26 -10.59 -46.94 18.54
CA ILE A 26 -11.80 -47.73 18.79
C ILE A 26 -12.82 -46.91 19.60
N LEU A 27 -12.38 -46.30 20.71
CA LEU A 27 -13.24 -45.54 21.61
C LEU A 27 -13.85 -44.32 20.92
N LEU A 28 -13.05 -43.56 20.17
CA LEU A 28 -13.53 -42.43 19.37
C LEU A 28 -14.58 -42.89 18.36
N GLY A 29 -14.33 -43.97 17.62
CA GLY A 29 -15.30 -44.51 16.67
C GLY A 29 -16.65 -44.86 17.31
N GLN A 30 -16.64 -45.41 18.52
CA GLN A 30 -17.88 -45.67 19.28
C GLN A 30 -18.57 -44.38 19.72
N GLN A 31 -17.82 -43.38 20.16
CA GLN A 31 -18.35 -42.08 20.58
C GLN A 31 -18.99 -41.31 19.42
N TYR A 32 -18.36 -41.27 18.25
CA TYR A 32 -18.93 -40.65 17.03
C TYR A 32 -20.26 -41.28 16.64
N LYS A 33 -20.37 -42.62 16.70
CA LYS A 33 -21.64 -43.33 16.46
C LYS A 33 -22.72 -42.92 17.45
N ARG A 34 -22.39 -42.82 18.75
CA ARG A 34 -23.34 -42.39 19.80
C ARG A 34 -23.83 -40.97 19.59
N LEU A 35 -22.99 -40.07 19.07
CA LEU A 35 -23.33 -38.67 18.80
C LEU A 35 -24.09 -38.47 17.48
N GLY A 36 -24.52 -39.54 16.80
CA GLY A 36 -25.32 -39.43 15.58
C GLY A 36 -24.52 -39.12 14.31
N PHE A 37 -23.19 -39.17 14.36
CA PHE A 37 -22.33 -39.04 13.17
C PHE A 37 -22.18 -40.36 12.40
N ALA A 38 -23.14 -41.28 12.53
CA ALA A 38 -23.04 -42.67 12.06
C ALA A 38 -22.74 -42.81 10.56
N ASP A 39 -23.21 -41.86 9.74
CA ASP A 39 -23.04 -41.85 8.27
C ASP A 39 -21.85 -40.99 7.80
N LYS A 40 -21.17 -40.29 8.71
CA LYS A 40 -19.92 -39.57 8.44
C LYS A 40 -18.79 -40.34 9.11
N PRO A 41 -18.13 -41.21 8.36
CA PRO A 41 -17.49 -42.35 8.96
C PRO A 41 -16.35 -41.92 9.88
N ALA A 42 -16.17 -42.67 10.96
CA ALA A 42 -14.92 -42.83 11.70
C ALA A 42 -13.75 -43.34 10.81
N GLU A 43 -13.84 -43.23 9.47
CA GLU A 43 -12.95 -43.80 8.46
C GLU A 43 -11.65 -43.03 8.23
N LYS A 44 -11.39 -41.91 8.91
CA LYS A 44 -10.10 -41.21 8.76
C LYS A 44 -9.39 -40.94 10.08
N ILE A 45 -9.58 -41.78 11.10
CA ILE A 45 -8.65 -41.81 12.22
C ILE A 45 -7.37 -42.51 11.77
N GLU A 46 -6.40 -41.69 11.35
CA GLU A 46 -5.05 -42.10 10.96
C GLU A 46 -4.11 -42.00 12.16
N ILE A 47 -3.34 -43.06 12.41
CA ILE A 47 -2.29 -43.06 13.42
C ILE A 47 -0.98 -42.76 12.69
N ILE A 48 -0.33 -41.67 13.06
CA ILE A 48 0.98 -41.29 12.52
C ILE A 48 2.03 -41.63 13.56
N SER A 49 2.87 -42.62 13.24
CA SER A 49 4.02 -42.98 14.08
C SER A 49 5.19 -42.04 13.82
N ILE A 50 5.85 -41.62 14.89
CA ILE A 50 7.04 -40.76 14.87
C ILE A 50 8.18 -41.58 15.46
N SER A 51 9.29 -41.65 14.75
CA SER A 51 10.48 -42.40 15.17
C SER A 51 11.56 -41.53 15.80
N GLU A 52 11.54 -40.22 15.53
CA GLU A 52 12.45 -39.24 16.12
C GLU A 52 12.20 -39.04 17.62
N ASN A 53 13.23 -38.54 18.30
CA ASN A 53 13.12 -38.20 19.72
C ASN A 53 12.08 -37.08 19.91
N PRO A 54 11.00 -37.33 20.66
CA PRO A 54 9.88 -36.39 20.74
C PRO A 54 10.23 -35.12 21.54
N THR A 55 11.34 -35.09 22.29
CA THR A 55 11.81 -33.87 22.96
C THR A 55 12.64 -32.94 22.05
N VAL A 56 13.09 -33.41 20.89
CA VAL A 56 13.97 -32.66 19.98
C VAL A 56 13.16 -32.06 18.84
N LEU A 57 12.84 -30.76 18.95
CA LEU A 57 11.99 -30.04 18.00
C LEU A 57 12.49 -30.13 16.54
N SER A 58 13.80 -30.02 16.31
CA SER A 58 14.38 -30.03 14.97
C SER A 58 14.24 -31.39 14.26
N GLY A 59 14.38 -32.49 15.02
CA GLY A 59 14.14 -33.85 14.52
C GLY A 59 12.68 -34.04 14.16
N LEU A 60 11.77 -33.68 15.07
CA LEU A 60 10.33 -33.72 14.85
C LEU A 60 9.89 -32.91 13.63
N LEU A 61 10.34 -31.67 13.48
CA LEU A 61 10.00 -30.85 12.31
C LEU A 61 10.45 -31.51 11.01
N ARG A 62 11.64 -32.10 10.97
CA ARG A 62 12.18 -32.78 9.77
C ARG A 62 11.36 -34.01 9.39
N GLU A 63 10.97 -34.83 10.36
CA GLU A 63 10.17 -36.03 10.12
C GLU A 63 8.73 -35.68 9.76
N LEU A 64 8.08 -34.82 10.55
CA LEU A 64 6.70 -34.41 10.35
C LEU A 64 6.51 -33.59 9.07
N GLN A 65 7.49 -32.80 8.64
CA GLN A 65 7.39 -32.07 7.39
C GLN A 65 7.26 -33.01 6.18
N LYS A 66 7.93 -34.18 6.20
CA LYS A 66 7.83 -35.16 5.11
C LYS A 66 6.43 -35.79 5.01
N THR A 67 5.76 -35.94 6.15
CA THR A 67 4.48 -36.67 6.25
C THR A 67 3.28 -35.74 6.38
N LEU A 68 3.24 -34.89 7.41
CA LEU A 68 2.11 -34.00 7.70
C LEU A 68 1.99 -32.83 6.73
N THR A 69 3.07 -32.16 6.35
CA THR A 69 2.96 -31.00 5.44
C THR A 69 2.37 -31.40 4.09
N ASN A 70 2.77 -32.55 3.55
CA ASN A 70 2.19 -33.07 2.30
C ASN A 70 0.69 -33.36 2.45
N LYS A 71 0.27 -33.95 3.58
CA LYS A 71 -1.16 -34.18 3.87
C LYS A 71 -1.93 -32.87 4.01
N PHE A 72 -1.41 -31.91 4.76
CA PHE A 72 -2.01 -30.59 4.92
C PHE A 72 -2.17 -29.88 3.56
N LEU A 73 -1.13 -29.92 2.71
CA LEU A 73 -1.20 -29.35 1.36
C LEU A 73 -2.23 -30.06 0.49
N GLN A 74 -2.34 -31.39 0.58
CA GLN A 74 -3.38 -32.14 -0.14
C GLN A 74 -4.78 -31.74 0.33
N TRP A 75 -5.02 -31.67 1.65
CA TRP A 75 -6.31 -31.26 2.20
C TRP A 75 -6.69 -29.83 1.77
N SER A 76 -5.73 -28.91 1.85
CA SER A 76 -5.93 -27.53 1.39
C SER A 76 -6.30 -27.48 -0.10
N LYS A 77 -5.60 -28.22 -0.96
CA LYS A 77 -5.91 -28.32 -2.40
C LYS A 77 -7.25 -28.99 -2.69
N SER A 78 -7.72 -29.88 -1.82
CA SER A 78 -9.05 -30.49 -1.91
C SER A 78 -10.18 -29.58 -1.44
N GLY A 79 -9.90 -28.31 -1.12
CA GLY A 79 -10.90 -27.32 -0.74
C GLY A 79 -11.15 -27.19 0.75
N HIS A 80 -10.42 -27.93 1.60
CA HIS A 80 -10.48 -27.74 3.04
C HIS A 80 -9.71 -26.46 3.43
N LYS A 81 -10.44 -25.40 3.77
CA LYS A 81 -9.85 -24.12 4.13
C LYS A 81 -9.47 -24.01 5.61
N GLU A 82 -10.05 -24.85 6.46
CA GLU A 82 -9.87 -24.80 7.91
C GLU A 82 -9.28 -26.11 8.46
N LEU A 83 -8.47 -25.97 9.51
CA LEU A 83 -7.90 -27.08 10.27
C LEU A 83 -8.06 -26.81 11.76
N ALA A 84 -8.79 -27.68 12.46
CA ALA A 84 -8.87 -27.67 13.92
C ALA A 84 -7.76 -28.57 14.51
N LEU A 85 -6.94 -28.02 15.41
CA LEU A 85 -5.94 -28.78 16.16
C LEU A 85 -6.25 -28.74 17.67
N CYS A 86 -6.36 -29.91 18.28
CA CYS A 86 -6.40 -30.04 19.74
C CYS A 86 -4.97 -30.18 20.27
N ILE A 87 -4.54 -29.24 21.12
CA ILE A 87 -3.17 -29.17 21.66
C ILE A 87 -3.09 -29.50 23.16
N THR A 88 -4.14 -30.08 23.74
CA THR A 88 -4.15 -30.51 25.15
C THR A 88 -3.41 -31.81 25.39
N GLY A 89 -3.53 -32.76 24.48
CA GLY A 89 -2.88 -34.06 24.59
C GLY A 89 -1.45 -34.04 24.04
N GLY A 90 -0.64 -35.01 24.46
CA GLY A 90 0.73 -35.18 23.97
C GLY A 90 1.76 -34.32 24.70
N ILE A 91 2.99 -34.34 24.18
CA ILE A 91 4.09 -33.57 24.75
C ILE A 91 4.17 -32.17 24.10
N PRO A 92 4.57 -31.12 24.84
CA PRO A 92 4.59 -29.74 24.33
C PRO A 92 5.36 -29.57 23.01
N THR A 93 6.54 -30.19 22.88
CA THR A 93 7.37 -30.08 21.68
C THR A 93 6.69 -30.60 20.42
N LEU A 94 5.92 -31.69 20.53
CA LEU A 94 5.15 -32.23 19.40
C LEU A 94 4.03 -31.26 19.01
N ASN A 95 3.31 -30.73 20.00
CA ASN A 95 2.23 -29.78 19.76
C ASN A 95 2.75 -28.52 19.08
N SER A 96 3.91 -27.99 19.52
CA SER A 96 4.59 -26.88 18.85
C SER A 96 5.00 -27.22 17.41
N ALA A 97 5.56 -28.41 17.16
CA ALA A 97 5.97 -28.82 15.82
C ALA A 97 4.78 -28.89 14.84
N VAL A 98 3.69 -29.54 15.25
CA VAL A 98 2.48 -29.67 14.43
C VAL A 98 1.83 -28.30 14.19
N MET A 99 1.75 -27.46 15.23
CA MET A 99 1.21 -26.10 15.12
C MET A 99 1.99 -25.25 14.11
N LEU A 100 3.33 -25.28 14.15
CA LEU A 100 4.20 -24.55 13.20
C LEU A 100 4.04 -25.03 11.76
N LEU A 101 3.87 -26.35 11.55
CA LEU A 101 3.66 -26.91 10.21
C LEU A 101 2.26 -26.59 9.68
N ALA A 102 1.26 -26.64 10.56
CA ALA A 102 -0.12 -26.34 10.23
C ALA A 102 -0.34 -24.85 9.90
N SER A 103 0.26 -23.95 10.68
CA SER A 103 0.12 -22.49 10.48
C SER A 103 0.68 -22.05 9.13
N ARG A 104 1.75 -22.69 8.65
CA ARG A 104 2.31 -22.46 7.31
C ARG A 104 1.36 -22.79 6.16
N VAL A 105 0.49 -23.79 6.34
CA VAL A 105 -0.40 -24.27 5.27
C VAL A 105 -1.78 -23.63 5.36
N PHE A 106 -2.38 -23.63 6.55
CA PHE A 106 -3.77 -23.20 6.75
C PHE A 106 -3.89 -21.72 7.12
N LYS A 107 -2.83 -21.08 7.63
CA LYS A 107 -2.81 -19.64 8.00
C LYS A 107 -4.06 -19.27 8.83
N SER A 108 -4.91 -18.37 8.32
CA SER A 108 -6.18 -17.92 8.95
C SER A 108 -7.19 -19.03 9.20
N GLY A 109 -7.08 -20.14 8.46
CA GLY A 109 -7.91 -21.33 8.65
C GLY A 109 -7.48 -22.21 9.82
N LEU A 110 -6.35 -21.95 10.48
CA LEU A 110 -5.92 -22.75 11.63
C LEU A 110 -6.70 -22.35 12.88
N LYS A 111 -7.38 -23.31 13.51
CA LYS A 111 -8.10 -23.13 14.78
C LYS A 111 -7.52 -24.05 15.84
N LEU A 112 -7.03 -23.46 16.93
CA LEU A 112 -6.49 -24.23 18.05
C LEU A 112 -7.56 -24.43 19.10
N TYR A 113 -7.58 -25.61 19.70
CA TYR A 113 -8.47 -25.98 20.78
C TYR A 113 -7.69 -26.60 21.93
N ARG A 114 -8.17 -26.32 23.15
CA ARG A 114 -7.80 -27.04 24.36
C ARG A 114 -9.03 -27.69 24.95
N VAL A 115 -8.82 -28.79 25.65
CA VAL A 115 -9.80 -29.49 26.46
C VAL A 115 -9.48 -29.22 27.93
N ASN A 116 -10.47 -28.81 28.72
CA ASN A 116 -10.33 -28.65 30.17
C ASN A 116 -10.55 -29.97 30.92
N ASP A 117 -10.38 -29.96 32.24
CA ASP A 117 -10.53 -31.15 33.09
C ASP A 117 -11.94 -31.75 33.08
N ASN A 118 -12.95 -30.95 32.70
CA ASN A 118 -14.34 -31.40 32.54
C ASN A 118 -14.61 -32.00 31.14
N GLY A 119 -13.59 -32.14 30.29
CA GLY A 119 -13.71 -32.68 28.95
C GLY A 119 -14.31 -31.72 27.91
N LEU A 120 -14.46 -30.43 28.23
CA LEU A 120 -14.99 -29.43 27.30
C LEU A 120 -13.87 -28.82 26.48
N ALA A 121 -14.05 -28.81 25.16
CA ALA A 121 -13.16 -28.14 24.22
C ALA A 121 -13.47 -26.64 24.15
N PHE A 122 -12.45 -25.79 24.20
CA PHE A 122 -12.54 -24.35 24.06
C PHE A 122 -11.43 -23.83 23.12
N PRO A 123 -11.67 -22.75 22.36
CA PRO A 123 -10.69 -22.21 21.45
C PRO A 123 -9.49 -21.62 22.20
N ASP A 124 -8.29 -21.84 21.65
CA ASP A 124 -7.06 -21.21 22.13
C ASP A 124 -6.68 -20.07 21.16
N PRO A 125 -6.59 -18.81 21.64
CA PRO A 125 -6.35 -17.64 20.80
C PRO A 125 -4.94 -17.57 20.22
N VAL A 126 -4.02 -18.45 20.60
CA VAL A 126 -2.61 -18.40 20.19
C VAL A 126 -2.44 -18.40 18.67
N ALA A 127 -3.23 -19.16 17.92
CA ALA A 127 -3.14 -19.14 16.44
C ALA A 127 -3.57 -17.80 15.85
N ASP A 128 -4.65 -17.22 16.36
CA ASP A 128 -5.13 -15.91 15.92
C ASP A 128 -4.08 -14.82 16.27
N GLU A 129 -3.40 -14.91 17.42
CA GLU A 129 -2.33 -13.98 17.79
C GLU A 129 -1.08 -14.11 16.91
N PHE A 130 -0.68 -15.33 16.54
CA PHE A 130 0.43 -15.52 15.58
C PHE A 130 0.12 -14.91 14.21
N GLU A 131 -1.13 -15.07 13.74
CA GLU A 131 -1.56 -14.47 12.49
C GLU A 131 -1.54 -12.94 12.56
N LYS A 132 -2.07 -12.36 13.65
CA LYS A 132 -2.03 -10.91 13.87
C LYS A 132 -0.59 -10.40 13.90
N GLN A 133 0.32 -11.11 14.57
CA GLN A 133 1.73 -10.72 14.62
C GLN A 133 2.42 -10.78 13.24
N ASP A 134 2.14 -11.81 12.44
CA ASP A 134 2.63 -11.92 11.05
C ASP A 134 2.09 -10.75 10.21
N LEU A 135 0.78 -10.47 10.29
CA LEU A 135 0.17 -9.35 9.58
C LEU A 135 0.77 -8.01 10.01
N ARG A 136 0.97 -7.79 11.31
CA ARG A 136 1.62 -6.58 11.86
C ARG A 136 2.99 -6.35 11.22
N SER A 137 3.82 -7.39 11.14
CA SER A 137 5.12 -7.33 10.47
C SER A 137 5.01 -6.99 8.98
N ILE A 138 4.05 -7.59 8.27
CA ILE A 138 3.80 -7.31 6.85
C ILE A 138 3.34 -5.86 6.65
N ILE A 139 2.47 -5.35 7.51
CA ILE A 139 2.00 -3.96 7.42
C ILE A 139 3.15 -2.98 7.66
N GLN A 140 4.03 -3.24 8.64
CA GLN A 140 5.20 -2.40 8.91
C GLN A 140 6.15 -2.35 7.69
N GLU A 141 6.41 -3.50 7.05
CA GLU A 141 7.23 -3.56 5.83
C GLU A 141 6.60 -2.75 4.69
N LEU A 142 5.31 -2.99 4.42
CA LEU A 142 4.59 -2.31 3.33
C LEU A 142 4.36 -0.81 3.61
N ALA A 143 4.26 -0.40 4.87
CA ALA A 143 4.20 1.00 5.28
C ALA A 143 5.52 1.70 4.96
N GLY A 144 6.66 1.03 5.21
CA GLY A 144 7.99 1.52 4.83
C GLY A 144 8.14 1.79 3.33
N SER A 145 7.51 0.97 2.48
CA SER A 145 7.47 1.18 1.03
C SER A 145 6.26 1.99 0.57
N TRP A 146 5.43 2.56 1.45
CA TRP A 146 4.21 3.31 1.11
C TRP A 146 3.19 2.51 0.26
N SER A 147 3.16 1.18 0.39
CA SER A 147 2.31 0.32 -0.44
C SER A 147 0.88 0.20 0.11
N PHE A 148 0.14 1.32 0.19
CA PHE A 148 -1.19 1.40 0.80
C PHE A 148 -2.19 0.37 0.24
N LYS A 149 -2.27 0.22 -1.09
CA LYS A 149 -3.18 -0.77 -1.72
C LYS A 149 -2.90 -2.18 -1.22
N SER A 150 -1.62 -2.54 -1.10
CA SER A 150 -1.18 -3.86 -0.64
C SER A 150 -1.53 -4.06 0.84
N ILE A 151 -1.35 -3.04 1.69
CA ILE A 151 -1.76 -3.09 3.10
C ILE A 151 -3.26 -3.41 3.22
N ALA A 152 -4.10 -2.66 2.50
CA ALA A 152 -5.54 -2.89 2.49
C ALA A 152 -5.90 -4.33 2.06
N MET A 153 -5.32 -4.81 0.95
CA MET A 153 -5.54 -6.17 0.45
C MET A 153 -5.13 -7.23 1.47
N ARG A 154 -3.98 -7.08 2.16
CA ARG A 154 -3.50 -8.06 3.14
C ARG A 154 -4.38 -8.19 4.37
N ILE A 155 -5.03 -7.10 4.78
CA ILE A 155 -6.00 -7.09 5.87
C ILE A 155 -7.31 -7.74 5.41
N GLU A 156 -7.78 -7.40 4.22
CA GLU A 156 -9.01 -7.94 3.61
C GLU A 156 -8.92 -9.46 3.36
N GLU A 157 -7.78 -9.96 2.85
CA GLU A 157 -7.51 -11.39 2.65
C GLU A 157 -7.66 -12.23 3.94
N ARG A 158 -7.47 -11.61 5.11
CA ARG A 158 -7.58 -12.25 6.43
C ARG A 158 -8.94 -12.01 7.10
N ALA A 159 -9.85 -11.28 6.47
CA ALA A 159 -11.18 -10.95 7.00
C ALA A 159 -11.15 -10.37 8.43
N LEU A 160 -10.16 -9.52 8.73
CA LEU A 160 -10.01 -8.89 10.03
C LEU A 160 -10.78 -7.56 10.08
N ASP A 161 -11.99 -7.61 10.64
CA ASP A 161 -12.85 -6.43 10.85
C ASP A 161 -12.63 -5.74 12.21
N GLU A 162 -11.74 -6.29 13.04
CA GLU A 162 -11.38 -5.73 14.34
C GLU A 162 -10.47 -4.50 14.20
N GLU A 163 -10.56 -3.60 15.17
CA GLU A 163 -9.70 -2.42 15.23
C GLU A 163 -8.34 -2.76 15.86
N PRO A 164 -7.22 -2.19 15.36
CA PRO A 164 -7.12 -1.11 14.36
C PRO A 164 -7.08 -1.55 12.89
N PHE A 165 -7.11 -2.86 12.61
CA PHE A 165 -6.85 -3.34 11.25
C PHE A 165 -7.88 -2.81 10.26
N ASN A 166 -9.16 -2.77 10.66
CA ASN A 166 -10.21 -2.20 9.84
C ASN A 166 -10.00 -0.69 9.55
N GLN A 167 -9.67 0.13 10.57
CA GLN A 167 -9.29 1.55 10.38
C GLN A 167 -8.13 1.71 9.38
N ILE A 168 -7.07 0.92 9.53
CA ILE A 168 -5.88 0.97 8.65
C ILE A 168 -6.27 0.58 7.22
N ARG A 169 -7.08 -0.46 7.05
CA ARG A 169 -7.59 -0.91 5.75
C ARG A 169 -8.35 0.20 5.05
N VAL A 170 -9.32 0.82 5.72
CA VAL A 170 -10.16 1.91 5.17
C VAL A 170 -9.29 3.10 4.74
N LEU A 171 -8.38 3.56 5.60
CA LEU A 171 -7.49 4.68 5.27
C LEU A 171 -6.58 4.35 4.08
N CYS A 172 -6.05 3.14 4.02
CA CYS A 172 -5.21 2.70 2.91
C CYS A 172 -6.00 2.55 1.59
N GLN A 173 -7.27 2.14 1.65
CA GLN A 173 -8.16 2.12 0.49
C GLN A 173 -8.42 3.54 -0.03
N ALA A 174 -8.78 4.47 0.86
CA ALA A 174 -8.98 5.88 0.49
C ALA A 174 -7.72 6.51 -0.11
N MET A 175 -6.54 6.25 0.48
CA MET A 175 -5.26 6.69 -0.09
C MET A 175 -5.00 6.09 -1.47
N SER A 176 -5.42 4.84 -1.71
CA SER A 176 -5.26 4.19 -3.02
C SER A 176 -6.15 4.83 -4.09
N CYS A 177 -7.40 5.20 -3.75
CA CYS A 177 -8.27 5.98 -4.63
C CYS A 177 -7.67 7.36 -4.94
N ARG A 178 -7.18 8.06 -3.90
CA ARG A 178 -6.52 9.35 -4.02
C ARG A 178 -5.32 9.30 -4.98
N LEU A 179 -4.51 8.25 -4.92
CA LEU A 179 -3.36 8.05 -5.82
C LEU A 179 -3.72 7.82 -7.30
N VAL A 180 -4.98 7.59 -7.62
CA VAL A 180 -5.47 7.52 -9.02
C VAL A 180 -6.42 8.68 -9.35
N PHE A 181 -6.41 9.75 -8.53
CA PHE A 181 -7.27 10.92 -8.67
C PHE A 181 -8.78 10.59 -8.55
N ASP A 182 -9.13 9.45 -7.94
CA ASP A 182 -10.51 9.11 -7.59
C ASP A 182 -10.87 9.74 -6.23
N PHE A 183 -11.08 11.06 -6.23
CA PHE A 183 -11.41 11.79 -5.01
C PHE A 183 -12.82 11.47 -4.50
N ALA A 184 -13.74 11.14 -5.39
CA ALA A 184 -15.11 10.79 -5.05
C ALA A 184 -15.15 9.46 -4.29
N GLY A 185 -14.51 8.42 -4.83
CA GLY A 185 -14.40 7.12 -4.16
C GLY A 185 -13.64 7.20 -2.84
N ALA A 186 -12.57 7.99 -2.76
CA ALA A 186 -11.85 8.22 -1.51
C ALA A 186 -12.75 8.89 -0.45
N LEU A 187 -13.54 9.90 -0.84
CA LEU A 187 -14.44 10.62 0.06
C LEU A 187 -15.58 9.71 0.56
N GLU A 188 -16.16 8.91 -0.33
CA GLU A 188 -17.21 7.94 0.00
C GLU A 188 -16.72 6.94 1.05
N ILE A 189 -15.59 6.27 0.79
CA ILE A 189 -14.98 5.29 1.71
C ILE A 189 -14.77 5.88 3.11
N LEU A 190 -14.21 7.08 3.21
CA LEU A 190 -13.95 7.71 4.50
C LEU A 190 -15.23 8.16 5.20
N SER A 191 -16.19 8.71 4.46
CA SER A 191 -17.44 9.22 5.02
C SER A 191 -18.29 8.11 5.63
N GLU A 192 -18.39 6.96 4.94
CA GLU A 192 -19.12 5.79 5.45
C GLU A 192 -18.50 5.20 6.73
N ASN A 193 -17.19 5.36 6.91
CA ASN A 193 -16.44 4.76 8.01
C ASN A 193 -16.04 5.77 9.10
N PHE A 194 -16.42 7.04 8.97
CA PHE A 194 -15.99 8.11 9.88
C PHE A 194 -16.39 7.85 11.33
N ALA A 195 -17.58 7.29 11.58
CA ALA A 195 -18.05 6.93 12.91
C ALA A 195 -17.15 5.89 13.62
N ARG A 196 -16.36 5.13 12.86
CA ARG A 196 -15.42 4.11 13.36
C ARG A 196 -13.96 4.58 13.35
N ALA A 197 -13.69 5.87 13.13
CA ALA A 197 -12.32 6.39 13.01
C ALA A 197 -11.45 6.16 14.26
N GLY A 198 -12.06 6.16 15.45
CA GLY A 198 -11.38 5.84 16.73
C GLY A 198 -10.09 6.65 16.91
N ARG A 199 -8.97 5.95 17.17
CA ARG A 199 -7.65 6.60 17.36
C ARG A 199 -7.06 7.22 16.09
N PHE A 200 -7.60 6.90 14.92
CA PHE A 200 -7.21 7.49 13.65
C PHE A 200 -8.04 8.74 13.29
N MET A 201 -8.92 9.22 14.18
CA MET A 201 -9.75 10.42 13.94
C MET A 201 -8.99 11.61 13.33
N PRO A 202 -7.79 11.99 13.81
CA PRO A 202 -7.07 13.12 13.20
C PRO A 202 -6.68 12.90 11.72
N VAL A 203 -6.40 11.65 11.34
CA VAL A 203 -6.06 11.28 9.95
C VAL A 203 -7.33 11.33 9.08
N PHE A 204 -8.44 10.81 9.60
CA PHE A 204 -9.75 10.87 8.94
C PHE A 204 -10.19 12.32 8.69
N GLU A 205 -10.14 13.18 9.71
CA GLU A 205 -10.53 14.59 9.60
C GLU A 205 -9.65 15.34 8.59
N CYS A 206 -8.33 15.12 8.65
CA CYS A 206 -7.39 15.72 7.70
C CYS A 206 -7.73 15.33 6.25
N LEU A 207 -7.90 14.04 5.98
CA LEU A 207 -8.23 13.54 4.63
C LEU A 207 -9.60 14.00 4.14
N LEU A 208 -10.63 13.94 4.99
CA LEU A 208 -11.99 14.36 4.64
C LEU A 208 -12.04 15.85 4.27
N ASN A 209 -11.37 16.70 5.05
CA ASN A 209 -11.32 18.13 4.76
C ASN A 209 -10.63 18.42 3.43
N GLU A 210 -9.53 17.74 3.12
CA GLU A 210 -8.84 17.88 1.83
C GLU A 210 -9.69 17.36 0.65
N LEU A 211 -10.28 16.18 0.80
CA LEU A 211 -11.10 15.55 -0.24
C LEU A 211 -12.40 16.32 -0.50
N ALA A 212 -12.98 16.96 0.51
CA ALA A 212 -14.15 17.81 0.33
C ALA A 212 -13.87 19.01 -0.59
N LEU A 213 -12.66 19.59 -0.51
CA LEU A 213 -12.22 20.65 -1.42
C LEU A 213 -11.96 20.10 -2.83
N LEU A 214 -11.29 18.95 -2.94
CA LEU A 214 -10.99 18.29 -4.23
C LEU A 214 -12.23 17.76 -4.96
N ASN A 215 -13.34 17.50 -4.26
CA ASN A 215 -14.61 17.09 -4.88
C ASN A 215 -15.49 18.27 -5.31
N ARG A 216 -15.07 19.52 -5.07
CA ARG A 216 -15.84 20.74 -5.40
C ARG A 216 -15.03 21.75 -6.19
N LEU A 217 -14.14 21.28 -7.06
CA LEU A 217 -13.17 22.10 -7.80
C LEU A 217 -13.80 23.28 -8.55
N ASP A 218 -14.98 23.11 -9.14
CA ASP A 218 -15.69 24.16 -9.89
C ASP A 218 -16.06 25.39 -9.03
N SER A 219 -16.06 25.24 -7.70
CA SER A 219 -16.44 26.27 -6.74
C SER A 219 -15.26 26.84 -5.95
N VAL A 220 -14.03 26.39 -6.21
CA VAL A 220 -12.85 26.74 -5.43
C VAL A 220 -11.92 27.66 -6.23
N GLU A 221 -11.70 28.87 -5.71
CA GLU A 221 -10.87 29.93 -6.31
C GLU A 221 -9.41 29.49 -6.60
N ASN A 222 -8.93 28.42 -5.95
CA ASN A 222 -7.58 27.86 -6.11
C ASN A 222 -7.56 26.38 -6.55
N ALA A 223 -8.57 25.93 -7.31
CA ALA A 223 -8.70 24.54 -7.77
C ALA A 223 -7.41 23.99 -8.43
N ARG A 224 -6.74 24.79 -9.26
CA ARG A 224 -5.47 24.38 -9.91
C ARG A 224 -4.36 24.11 -8.90
N VAL A 225 -4.21 24.95 -7.89
CA VAL A 225 -3.20 24.76 -6.83
C VAL A 225 -3.45 23.48 -6.04
N LEU A 226 -4.72 23.16 -5.75
CA LEU A 226 -5.09 21.91 -5.09
C LEU A 226 -4.74 20.67 -5.94
N LEU A 227 -5.01 20.72 -7.23
CA LEU A 227 -4.65 19.63 -8.15
C LEU A 227 -3.14 19.49 -8.32
N ILE A 228 -2.39 20.59 -8.35
CA ILE A 228 -0.93 20.54 -8.39
C ILE A 228 -0.38 19.96 -7.09
N ARG A 229 -0.95 20.31 -5.94
CA ARG A 229 -0.58 19.70 -4.65
C ARG A 229 -0.77 18.19 -4.68
N GLU A 230 -1.88 17.73 -5.23
CA GLU A 230 -2.13 16.29 -5.37
C GLU A 230 -1.16 15.62 -6.35
N LEU A 231 -0.85 16.28 -7.47
CA LEU A 231 0.13 15.79 -8.43
C LEU A 231 1.54 15.68 -7.83
N LEU A 232 1.94 16.65 -7.00
CA LEU A 232 3.20 16.61 -6.24
C LEU A 232 3.24 15.41 -5.29
N PHE A 233 2.17 15.21 -4.51
CA PHE A 233 2.04 14.03 -3.64
C PHE A 233 2.18 12.72 -4.44
N ASN A 234 1.47 12.62 -5.56
CA ASN A 234 1.50 11.44 -6.42
C ASN A 234 2.87 11.19 -7.06
N LEU A 235 3.54 12.25 -7.49
CA LEU A 235 4.88 12.20 -8.06
C LEU A 235 5.89 11.69 -7.02
N MET A 236 5.85 12.23 -5.81
CA MET A 236 6.72 11.79 -4.71
C MET A 236 6.44 10.35 -4.31
N PHE A 237 5.18 9.94 -4.28
CA PHE A 237 4.79 8.55 -4.07
C PHE A 237 5.44 7.62 -5.11
N LYS A 238 5.32 7.95 -6.40
CA LYS A 238 5.89 7.16 -7.50
C LYS A 238 7.42 7.13 -7.48
N PHE A 239 8.05 8.22 -7.05
CA PHE A 239 9.49 8.28 -6.88
C PHE A 239 9.97 7.33 -5.78
N ARG A 240 9.27 7.30 -4.63
CA ARG A 240 9.55 6.37 -3.52
C ARG A 240 9.31 4.90 -3.89
N GLN A 241 8.35 4.62 -4.78
CA GLN A 241 8.08 3.28 -5.33
C GLN A 241 9.05 2.85 -6.44
N HIS A 242 10.04 3.68 -6.79
CA HIS A 242 10.97 3.43 -7.91
C HIS A 242 10.28 3.35 -9.28
N GLU A 243 9.09 3.92 -9.44
CA GLU A 243 8.32 3.96 -10.69
C GLU A 243 8.75 5.17 -11.56
N TYR A 244 10.02 5.23 -11.94
CA TYR A 244 10.65 6.44 -12.51
C TYR A 244 10.10 6.91 -13.86
N VAL A 245 9.57 5.98 -14.65
CA VAL A 245 8.91 6.31 -15.93
C VAL A 245 7.63 7.11 -15.66
N ASP A 246 6.84 6.68 -14.67
CA ASP A 246 5.64 7.36 -14.19
C ASP A 246 5.93 8.70 -13.54
N VAL A 247 7.05 8.81 -12.80
CA VAL A 247 7.54 10.08 -12.26
C VAL A 247 7.79 11.09 -13.39
N ALA A 248 8.47 10.68 -14.46
CA ALA A 248 8.80 11.57 -15.56
C ALA A 248 7.55 12.10 -16.30
N GLY A 249 6.52 11.26 -16.44
CA GLY A 249 5.23 11.68 -17.00
C GLY A 249 4.53 12.74 -16.13
N ARG A 250 4.45 12.48 -14.82
CA ARG A 250 3.82 13.39 -13.84
C ARG A 250 4.59 14.69 -13.67
N LEU A 251 5.92 14.62 -13.70
CA LEU A 251 6.78 15.78 -13.63
C LEU A 251 6.52 16.75 -14.78
N PHE A 252 6.35 16.23 -15.99
CA PHE A 252 6.06 17.09 -17.14
C PHE A 252 4.73 17.84 -16.96
N ARG A 253 3.68 17.13 -16.53
CA ARG A 253 2.39 17.75 -16.20
C ARG A 253 2.50 18.79 -15.09
N LEU A 254 3.30 18.51 -14.06
CA LEU A 254 3.57 19.45 -12.97
C LEU A 254 4.23 20.74 -13.48
N LEU A 255 5.26 20.61 -14.31
CA LEU A 255 5.98 21.76 -14.86
C LEU A 255 5.06 22.61 -15.76
N GLU A 256 4.23 21.98 -16.59
CA GLU A 256 3.21 22.69 -17.38
C GLU A 256 2.29 23.51 -16.51
N GLU A 257 1.67 22.87 -15.51
CA GLU A 257 0.69 23.52 -14.64
C GLU A 257 1.29 24.63 -13.77
N CYS A 258 2.51 24.45 -13.27
CA CYS A 258 3.27 25.50 -12.60
C CYS A 258 3.57 26.69 -13.53
N THR A 259 3.90 26.42 -14.80
CA THR A 259 4.19 27.47 -15.78
C THR A 259 2.95 28.28 -16.10
N ILE A 260 1.80 27.62 -16.27
CA ILE A 260 0.52 28.30 -16.47
C ILE A 260 0.19 29.20 -15.28
N LEU A 261 0.31 28.70 -14.04
CA LEU A 261 0.10 29.54 -12.83
C LEU A 261 0.99 30.79 -12.80
N LEU A 262 2.26 30.66 -13.18
CA LEU A 262 3.18 31.80 -13.23
C LEU A 262 2.79 32.79 -14.33
N LEU A 263 2.34 32.31 -15.48
CA LEU A 263 1.81 33.16 -16.56
C LEU A 263 0.51 33.87 -16.14
N GLU A 264 -0.40 33.21 -15.43
CA GLU A 264 -1.62 33.86 -14.91
C GLU A 264 -1.26 35.03 -13.98
N LYS A 265 -0.31 34.81 -13.06
CA LYS A 265 0.20 35.86 -12.15
C LYS A 265 0.91 36.99 -12.89
N LEU A 266 1.67 36.67 -13.93
CA LEU A 266 2.42 37.64 -14.72
C LEU A 266 1.54 38.50 -15.63
N THR A 267 0.55 37.87 -16.26
CA THR A 267 -0.31 38.52 -17.26
C THR A 267 -1.60 39.08 -16.68
N GLY A 268 -1.98 38.67 -15.47
CA GLY A 268 -3.28 38.95 -14.86
C GLY A 268 -4.45 38.31 -15.60
N LYS A 269 -4.19 37.34 -16.49
CA LYS A 269 -5.22 36.62 -17.25
C LYS A 269 -5.51 35.27 -16.60
N ILE A 270 -6.78 34.89 -16.57
CA ILE A 270 -7.20 33.54 -16.20
C ILE A 270 -7.04 32.65 -17.43
N LEU A 271 -6.31 31.55 -17.27
CA LEU A 271 -6.00 30.59 -18.31
C LEU A 271 -6.63 29.25 -17.90
N PRO A 272 -7.94 29.03 -18.12
CA PRO A 272 -8.66 27.86 -17.59
C PRO A 272 -8.06 26.53 -18.07
N PHE A 273 -8.42 25.41 -17.43
CA PHE A 273 -8.11 24.09 -17.98
C PHE A 273 -8.69 23.99 -19.39
N SER A 274 -7.85 23.79 -20.38
CA SER A 274 -8.31 23.67 -21.76
C SER A 274 -8.58 22.19 -22.04
N GLU A 275 -9.85 21.85 -22.25
CA GLU A 275 -10.26 20.53 -22.77
C GLU A 275 -10.17 20.47 -24.30
N ASP A 276 -10.08 21.63 -24.97
CA ASP A 276 -10.10 21.75 -26.42
C ASP A 276 -8.71 22.04 -27.00
N GLU A 277 -8.42 21.47 -28.17
CA GLU A 277 -7.22 21.78 -29.00
C GLU A 277 -7.13 23.26 -29.43
N ARG A 278 -8.16 24.08 -29.14
CA ARG A 278 -8.31 25.48 -29.57
C ARG A 278 -7.37 26.48 -28.87
N GLY A 279 -6.50 26.01 -27.97
CA GLY A 279 -5.47 26.82 -27.34
C GLY A 279 -6.01 27.72 -26.21
N TYR A 280 -5.28 28.78 -25.89
CA TYR A 280 -5.60 29.70 -24.79
C TYR A 280 -5.88 31.12 -25.34
N PRO A 281 -7.14 31.46 -25.67
CA PRO A 281 -7.46 32.73 -26.33
C PRO A 281 -7.02 33.97 -25.54
N ALA A 282 -7.14 33.93 -24.21
CA ALA A 282 -6.72 35.03 -23.34
C ALA A 282 -5.19 35.25 -23.39
N PHE A 283 -4.41 34.17 -23.53
CA PHE A 283 -2.97 34.23 -23.74
C PHE A 283 -2.63 34.77 -25.14
N THR A 284 -3.30 34.27 -26.18
CA THR A 284 -3.12 34.75 -27.57
C THR A 284 -3.36 36.25 -27.65
N ALA A 285 -4.47 36.73 -27.09
CA ALA A 285 -4.79 38.16 -27.05
C ALA A 285 -3.76 38.98 -26.26
N PHE A 286 -3.23 38.43 -25.16
CA PHE A 286 -2.15 39.06 -24.41
C PHE A 286 -0.89 39.23 -25.27
N VAL A 287 -0.45 38.18 -25.97
CA VAL A 287 0.72 38.24 -26.87
C VAL A 287 0.48 39.25 -28.00
N GLU A 288 -0.69 39.23 -28.64
CA GLU A 288 -1.02 40.15 -29.74
C GLU A 288 -1.09 41.62 -29.28
N SER A 289 -1.40 41.85 -28.00
CA SER A 289 -1.37 43.20 -27.42
C SER A 289 0.03 43.67 -26.98
N ASN A 290 1.02 42.77 -26.93
CA ASN A 290 2.41 43.08 -26.57
C ASN A 290 3.33 42.88 -27.80
N GLN A 291 3.49 43.95 -28.59
CA GLN A 291 4.28 43.90 -29.83
C GLN A 291 5.73 43.41 -29.64
N PRO A 292 6.48 43.87 -28.62
CA PRO A 292 7.83 43.34 -28.34
C PRO A 292 7.87 41.82 -28.11
N LEU A 293 6.91 41.27 -27.35
CA LEU A 293 6.80 39.84 -27.11
C LEU A 293 6.42 39.09 -28.40
N LEU A 294 5.47 39.62 -29.17
CA LEU A 294 5.07 39.05 -30.45
C LEU A 294 6.25 38.96 -31.42
N ASP A 295 7.07 40.02 -31.50
CA ASP A 295 8.26 40.07 -32.33
C ASP A 295 9.31 39.05 -31.85
N HIS A 296 9.50 38.94 -30.53
CA HIS A 296 10.39 37.93 -29.93
C HIS A 296 9.99 36.51 -30.31
N LEU A 297 8.73 36.14 -30.09
CA LEU A 297 8.22 34.80 -30.40
C LEU A 297 8.26 34.52 -31.91
N SER A 298 7.90 35.51 -32.73
CA SER A 298 7.95 35.40 -34.20
C SER A 298 9.37 35.22 -34.72
N SER A 299 10.36 35.93 -34.17
CA SER A 299 11.78 35.81 -34.54
C SER A 299 12.33 34.40 -34.28
N LYS A 300 11.82 33.72 -33.24
CA LYS A 300 12.14 32.34 -32.88
C LYS A 300 11.28 31.30 -33.60
N LYS A 301 10.35 31.73 -34.47
CA LYS A 301 9.37 30.88 -35.16
C LYS A 301 8.49 30.06 -34.21
N ILE A 302 8.13 30.65 -33.07
CA ILE A 302 7.27 30.03 -32.06
C ILE A 302 5.81 30.33 -32.40
N ASP A 303 4.99 29.29 -32.48
CA ASP A 303 3.54 29.43 -32.63
C ASP A 303 2.91 29.79 -31.27
N TYR A 304 2.71 31.09 -31.05
CA TYR A 304 2.14 31.62 -29.81
C TYR A 304 0.65 31.29 -29.62
N ARG A 305 -0.05 30.84 -30.68
CA ARG A 305 -1.46 30.39 -30.59
C ARG A 305 -1.60 29.06 -29.86
N ARG A 306 -0.48 28.32 -29.75
CA ARG A 306 -0.36 27.08 -28.98
C ARG A 306 0.49 27.34 -27.75
N LEU A 307 -0.17 27.47 -26.60
CA LEU A 307 0.51 27.58 -25.31
C LEU A 307 0.99 26.20 -24.85
N ASN A 308 2.11 25.77 -25.43
CA ASN A 308 2.87 24.63 -24.94
C ASN A 308 3.99 25.12 -24.01
N GLN A 309 4.69 24.16 -23.38
CA GLN A 309 5.76 24.46 -22.44
C GLN A 309 6.87 25.35 -23.04
N TYR A 310 7.24 25.15 -24.31
CA TYR A 310 8.29 25.91 -24.98
C TYR A 310 7.88 27.36 -25.22
N THR A 311 6.64 27.58 -25.67
CA THR A 311 6.03 28.92 -25.80
C THR A 311 6.00 29.62 -24.45
N ALA A 312 5.53 28.92 -23.41
CA ALA A 312 5.38 29.47 -22.07
C ALA A 312 6.72 29.86 -21.43
N GLU A 313 7.75 29.03 -21.57
CA GLU A 313 9.12 29.30 -21.11
C GLU A 313 9.70 30.56 -21.76
N HIS A 314 9.57 30.69 -23.09
CA HIS A 314 10.04 31.87 -23.81
C HIS A 314 9.29 33.14 -23.41
N THR A 315 7.98 33.05 -23.17
CA THR A 315 7.22 34.20 -22.66
C THR A 315 7.69 34.61 -21.27
N LEU A 316 7.85 33.67 -20.33
CA LEU A 316 8.35 33.98 -18.99
C LEU A 316 9.72 34.64 -19.03
N GLN A 317 10.65 34.09 -19.82
CA GLN A 317 12.00 34.62 -19.93
C GLN A 317 12.00 36.04 -20.53
N PHE A 318 11.27 36.25 -21.62
CA PHE A 318 11.17 37.56 -22.26
C PHE A 318 10.65 38.63 -21.30
N MET A 319 9.57 38.31 -20.57
CA MET A 319 8.92 39.26 -19.67
C MET A 319 9.83 39.64 -18.49
N ILE A 320 10.60 38.70 -17.93
CA ILE A 320 11.58 39.02 -16.87
C ILE A 320 12.71 39.94 -17.37
N GLU A 321 13.12 39.76 -18.63
CA GLU A 321 14.25 40.48 -19.21
C GLU A 321 13.87 41.88 -19.70
N ASN A 322 12.62 42.09 -20.14
CA ASN A 322 12.22 43.27 -20.90
C ASN A 322 11.06 44.08 -20.29
N GLU A 323 10.35 43.56 -19.29
CA GLU A 323 9.19 44.22 -18.69
C GLU A 323 9.43 44.50 -17.19
N ASP A 324 8.70 45.48 -16.65
CA ASP A 324 8.74 45.79 -15.22
C ASP A 324 7.87 44.80 -14.44
N VAL A 325 8.46 43.67 -14.09
CA VAL A 325 7.83 42.62 -13.29
C VAL A 325 8.12 42.86 -11.81
N GLN A 326 7.07 42.82 -10.99
CA GLN A 326 7.18 42.91 -9.53
C GLN A 326 8.30 41.98 -9.01
N GLU A 327 9.25 42.52 -8.23
CA GLU A 327 10.47 41.83 -7.81
C GLU A 327 10.22 40.46 -7.16
N MET A 328 9.18 40.34 -6.33
CA MET A 328 8.80 39.06 -5.72
C MET A 328 8.38 38.02 -6.76
N LEU A 329 7.59 38.40 -7.77
CA LEU A 329 7.18 37.53 -8.86
C LEU A 329 8.37 37.21 -9.77
N ARG A 330 9.22 38.20 -10.07
CA ARG A 330 10.45 38.04 -10.84
C ARG A 330 11.36 36.96 -10.22
N SER A 331 11.61 37.06 -8.91
CA SER A 331 12.41 36.08 -8.17
C SER A 331 11.82 34.67 -8.26
N LYS A 332 10.49 34.53 -8.10
CA LYS A 332 9.81 33.23 -8.23
C LYS A 332 9.93 32.64 -9.64
N ILE A 333 9.78 33.44 -10.68
CA ILE A 333 9.92 32.96 -12.07
C ILE A 333 11.37 32.56 -12.35
N LEU A 334 12.37 33.33 -11.90
CA LEU A 334 13.78 32.97 -12.05
C LEU A 334 14.12 31.65 -11.34
N GLU A 335 13.62 31.45 -10.12
CA GLU A 335 13.82 30.20 -9.39
C GLU A 335 13.11 29.01 -10.05
N PHE A 336 11.89 29.23 -10.59
CA PHE A 336 11.21 28.23 -11.41
C PHE A 336 12.02 27.83 -12.64
N LEU A 337 12.51 28.81 -13.42
CA LEU A 337 13.33 28.57 -14.62
C LEU A 337 14.63 27.82 -14.28
N TYR A 338 15.24 28.13 -13.13
CA TYR A 338 16.38 27.38 -12.62
C TYR A 338 16.04 25.91 -12.34
N CYS A 339 14.95 25.64 -11.61
CA CYS A 339 14.50 24.29 -11.31
C CYS A 339 14.14 23.53 -12.60
N TYR A 340 13.40 24.18 -13.50
CA TYR A 340 13.00 23.64 -14.79
C TYR A 340 14.21 23.22 -15.63
N LYS A 341 15.26 24.05 -15.69
CA LYS A 341 16.51 23.73 -16.41
C LYS A 341 17.24 22.53 -15.81
N LYS A 342 17.25 22.37 -14.48
CA LYS A 342 17.83 21.18 -13.83
C LYS A 342 17.12 19.88 -14.20
N LEU A 343 15.82 19.97 -14.55
CA LEU A 343 14.97 18.83 -14.90
C LEU A 343 14.96 18.52 -16.41
N GLU A 344 15.71 19.27 -17.21
CA GLU A 344 15.73 19.16 -18.68
C GLU A 344 16.11 17.75 -19.15
N ARG A 345 17.08 17.10 -18.47
CA ARG A 345 17.47 15.72 -18.78
C ARG A 345 16.28 14.75 -18.68
N ILE A 346 15.47 14.86 -17.63
CA ILE A 346 14.29 14.00 -17.42
C ILE A 346 13.23 14.26 -18.49
N LYS A 347 13.01 15.53 -18.87
CA LYS A 347 12.08 15.88 -19.95
C LYS A 347 12.47 15.23 -21.28
N GLN A 348 13.76 15.28 -21.62
CA GLN A 348 14.28 14.64 -22.83
C GLN A 348 14.14 13.12 -22.79
N LEU A 349 14.35 12.50 -21.61
CA LEU A 349 14.16 11.07 -21.43
C LEU A 349 12.68 10.66 -21.52
N ARG A 350 11.76 11.45 -20.95
CA ARG A 350 10.30 11.24 -21.06
C ARG A 350 9.87 11.13 -22.52
N ASN A 351 10.35 12.02 -23.39
CA ASN A 351 10.00 11.98 -24.82
C ASN A 351 10.48 10.70 -25.52
N LYS A 352 11.55 10.08 -25.01
CA LYS A 352 12.13 8.84 -25.53
C LYS A 352 11.61 7.58 -24.83
N SER A 353 10.78 7.71 -23.80
CA SER A 353 10.26 6.59 -23.00
C SER A 353 8.87 6.16 -23.44
N ILE A 354 8.38 5.08 -22.82
CA ILE A 354 7.07 4.47 -23.08
C ILE A 354 5.88 5.37 -22.75
N ILE A 355 6.09 6.48 -22.03
CA ILE A 355 5.05 7.47 -21.70
C ILE A 355 4.79 8.43 -22.88
N ALA A 356 5.71 8.52 -23.84
CA ALA A 356 5.58 9.40 -24.99
C ALA A 356 5.76 8.63 -26.31
N HIS A 357 6.94 8.73 -26.94
CA HIS A 357 7.13 8.29 -28.32
C HIS A 357 8.20 7.19 -28.48
N GLY A 358 8.71 6.60 -27.39
CA GLY A 358 9.80 5.63 -27.47
C GLY A 358 9.72 4.51 -26.42
N PHE A 359 10.85 3.83 -26.21
CA PHE A 359 10.96 2.69 -25.31
C PHE A 359 12.18 2.77 -24.38
N LYS A 360 12.82 3.94 -24.28
CA LYS A 360 13.99 4.14 -23.42
C LYS A 360 13.57 4.08 -21.94
N SER A 361 14.31 3.33 -21.13
CA SER A 361 14.14 3.27 -19.68
C SER A 361 14.55 4.59 -19.01
N ILE A 362 13.97 4.88 -17.85
CA ILE A 362 14.37 5.96 -16.94
C ILE A 362 14.74 5.31 -15.61
N ARG A 363 15.90 5.68 -15.05
CA ARG A 363 16.44 5.11 -13.80
C ARG A 363 16.64 6.20 -12.75
N TYR A 364 16.94 5.80 -11.52
CA TYR A 364 17.19 6.73 -10.42
C TYR A 364 18.32 7.72 -10.76
N GLU A 365 19.40 7.23 -11.40
CA GLU A 365 20.60 8.03 -11.73
C GLU A 365 20.36 9.04 -12.85
N ASP A 366 19.17 9.04 -13.47
CA ASP A 366 18.78 10.07 -14.42
C ASP A 366 18.27 11.34 -13.73
N PHE A 367 17.85 11.24 -12.46
CA PHE A 367 17.38 12.36 -11.67
C PHE A 367 18.54 13.10 -10.98
N PRO A 368 18.42 14.42 -10.74
CA PRO A 368 19.37 15.15 -9.91
C PRO A 368 19.43 14.58 -8.49
N ASP A 369 20.61 14.61 -7.87
CA ASP A 369 20.77 14.18 -6.47
C ASP A 369 19.86 14.97 -5.51
N ASP A 370 19.59 16.24 -5.82
CA ASP A 370 18.71 17.13 -5.08
C ASP A 370 17.24 17.10 -5.55
N PHE A 371 16.79 16.04 -6.25
CA PHE A 371 15.46 15.97 -6.86
C PHE A 371 14.31 16.23 -5.87
N ILE A 372 14.38 15.64 -4.67
CA ILE A 372 13.34 15.82 -3.64
C ILE A 372 13.28 17.29 -3.20
N ASP A 373 14.43 17.93 -3.01
CA ASP A 373 14.50 19.34 -2.63
C ASP A 373 14.02 20.24 -3.77
N LEU A 374 14.27 19.88 -5.03
CA LEU A 374 13.70 20.58 -6.17
C LEU A 374 12.17 20.50 -6.18
N MET A 375 11.57 19.35 -5.87
CA MET A 375 10.10 19.23 -5.80
C MET A 375 9.53 20.10 -4.67
N LYS A 376 10.17 20.13 -3.51
CA LYS A 376 9.79 21.01 -2.40
C LYS A 376 9.91 22.49 -2.76
N LYS A 377 10.98 22.88 -3.46
CA LYS A 377 11.14 24.25 -3.97
C LYS A 377 10.04 24.61 -4.96
N LEU A 378 9.75 23.74 -5.94
CA LEU A 378 8.65 23.95 -6.89
C LEU A 378 7.31 24.14 -6.17
N ALA A 379 7.02 23.33 -5.14
CA ALA A 379 5.82 23.47 -4.32
C ALA A 379 5.76 24.84 -3.62
N ALA A 380 6.84 25.25 -2.98
CA ALA A 380 6.92 26.52 -2.25
C ALA A 380 6.73 27.75 -3.16
N LEU A 381 7.22 27.71 -4.41
CA LEU A 381 7.07 28.81 -5.38
C LEU A 381 5.59 29.17 -5.64
N ILE A 382 4.73 28.15 -5.64
CA ILE A 382 3.29 28.29 -5.86
C ILE A 382 2.46 28.26 -4.57
N GLY A 383 3.12 28.29 -3.41
CA GLY A 383 2.45 28.37 -2.10
C GLY A 383 1.87 27.04 -1.62
N ILE A 384 2.47 25.93 -2.01
CA ILE A 384 2.11 24.59 -1.53
C ILE A 384 3.14 24.14 -0.53
N ASP A 385 2.68 23.92 0.70
CA ASP A 385 3.48 23.34 1.79
C ASP A 385 2.92 21.99 2.21
N ASN A 386 3.76 21.14 2.80
CA ASN A 386 3.38 19.90 3.48
C ASN A 386 2.42 18.98 2.69
N PHE A 387 2.67 18.81 1.39
CA PHE A 387 1.82 17.99 0.52
C PHE A 387 1.87 16.47 0.84
N GLU A 388 2.87 16.01 1.61
CA GLU A 388 2.97 14.62 2.09
C GLU A 388 2.25 14.38 3.44
N ASN A 389 1.78 15.43 4.12
CA ASN A 389 1.31 15.37 5.52
C ASN A 389 0.26 14.27 5.80
N PRO A 390 -0.79 14.07 4.98
CA PRO A 390 -1.79 13.04 5.29
C PRO A 390 -1.21 11.62 5.26
N ALA A 391 -0.26 11.35 4.35
CA ALA A 391 0.42 10.07 4.28
C ALA A 391 1.38 9.88 5.47
N GLU A 392 2.13 10.92 5.84
CA GLU A 392 3.02 10.88 7.01
C GLU A 392 2.24 10.66 8.31
N MET A 393 1.11 11.35 8.49
CA MET A 393 0.21 11.14 9.63
C MET A 393 -0.33 9.71 9.69
N LEU A 394 -0.77 9.16 8.54
CA LEU A 394 -1.23 7.78 8.45
C LEU A 394 -0.12 6.79 8.83
N LEU A 395 1.06 6.94 8.25
CA LEU A 395 2.19 6.05 8.49
C LEU A 395 2.67 6.10 9.95
N SER A 396 2.73 7.29 10.56
CA SER A 396 3.01 7.45 12.00
C SER A 396 1.98 6.70 12.84
N LYS A 397 0.69 6.89 12.54
CA LYS A 397 -0.39 6.22 13.29
C LYS A 397 -0.42 4.71 13.09
N ILE A 398 -0.05 4.21 11.91
CA ILE A 398 0.13 2.77 11.67
C ILE A 398 1.23 2.23 12.60
N ASN A 399 2.40 2.88 12.64
CA ASN A 399 3.54 2.45 13.45
C ASN A 399 3.26 2.53 14.97
N GLU A 400 2.43 3.47 15.42
CA GLU A 400 1.99 3.54 16.82
C GLU A 400 0.95 2.45 17.17
N SER A 401 0.25 1.92 16.16
CA SER A 401 -0.94 1.08 16.34
C SER A 401 -0.69 -0.41 16.20
N ILE A 402 0.44 -0.76 15.59
CA ILE A 402 0.88 -2.10 15.21
C ILE A 402 2.22 -2.37 15.87
#